data_AF-A0A376VHT5-F1
#
_entry.id   AF-A0A376VHT5-F1
#
_cell.length_a   1.000
_cell.length_b   1.000
_cell.length_c   1.000
_cell.angle_alpha   90.00
_cell.angle_beta   90.00
_cell.angle_gamma   90.00
#
_symmetry.space_group_name_H-M   'P 1'
#
loop_
_entity.id
_entity.type
_entity.pdbx_description
1 polymer ?
#
loop_
_entity_poly.entity_id
_entity_poly.type
_entity_poly.pdbx_seq_one_letter_code
_entity_poly.pdbx_strand_id
1 'polypeptide(L)'
;MHFGIEVPQRAHTIRSILLEVERLHSHLLNLGLSCHFVGFDTGFMQFFRVREKSMTMAELLTGSRKTYGLNLIGGVRRDILKEQRLQTLKLVREMRADVSELVEMLLATPNMEQRTQGIGILDRQIARDYSPVGPLIRGSGFARDLRFDHPYADYGNIPKTLFTFTGGDVFSRVMVRVKETFDSLQCWNLPSTTCQIPHC
;
A
#
# COMPACT_ATOMS: atom_id res chain seq x y z
N MET A 1 -9.12 -9.49 -20.94
CA MET A 1 -9.87 -10.74 -21.14
C MET A 1 -10.80 -10.69 -22.35
N HIS A 2 -11.59 -9.64 -22.60
CA HIS A 2 -12.59 -9.67 -23.68
C HIS A 2 -12.01 -9.66 -25.13
N PHE A 3 -10.84 -9.07 -25.36
CA PHE A 3 -10.24 -8.91 -26.70
C PHE A 3 -9.17 -9.96 -27.06
N GLY A 4 -8.92 -10.96 -26.21
CA GLY A 4 -7.88 -11.99 -26.47
C GLY A 4 -6.43 -11.47 -26.53
N ILE A 5 -6.19 -10.18 -26.23
CA ILE A 5 -4.85 -9.58 -26.27
C ILE A 5 -4.03 -10.06 -25.06
N GLU A 6 -2.92 -10.75 -25.34
CA GLU A 6 -1.93 -11.12 -24.33
C GLU A 6 -1.04 -9.91 -23.98
N VAL A 7 -0.90 -9.67 -22.68
CA VAL A 7 -0.09 -8.56 -22.16
C VAL A 7 1.29 -9.11 -21.79
N PRO A 8 2.40 -8.44 -22.16
CA PRO A 8 3.73 -8.89 -21.78
C PRO A 8 3.92 -8.98 -20.26
N GLN A 9 4.66 -9.99 -19.79
CA GLN A 9 4.91 -10.18 -18.34
C GLN A 9 5.55 -8.95 -17.69
N ARG A 10 6.50 -8.30 -18.38
CA ARG A 10 7.13 -7.05 -17.92
C ARG A 10 6.10 -5.95 -17.64
N ALA A 11 5.07 -5.83 -18.48
CA ALA A 11 3.99 -4.87 -18.29
C ALA A 11 3.12 -5.22 -17.06
N HIS A 12 2.91 -6.50 -16.76
CA HIS A 12 2.26 -6.93 -15.52
C HIS A 12 3.06 -6.56 -14.29
N THR A 13 4.38 -6.77 -14.29
CA THR A 13 5.26 -6.40 -13.18
C THR A 13 5.25 -4.89 -12.94
N ILE A 14 5.38 -4.08 -13.99
CA ILE A 14 5.35 -2.61 -13.88
C ILE A 14 4.01 -2.13 -13.31
N ARG A 15 2.89 -2.74 -13.73
CA ARG A 15 1.57 -2.45 -13.17
C ARG A 15 1.51 -2.74 -11.67
N SER A 16 1.99 -3.90 -11.24
CA SER A 16 2.01 -4.26 -9.82
C SER A 16 2.88 -3.31 -9.00
N ILE A 17 4.06 -2.94 -9.51
CA ILE A 17 4.95 -1.96 -8.89
C ILE A 17 4.22 -0.62 -8.66
N LEU A 18 3.57 -0.08 -9.70
CA LEU A 18 2.84 1.18 -9.58
C LEU A 18 1.63 1.10 -8.66
N LEU A 19 0.91 -0.03 -8.67
CA LEU A 19 -0.19 -0.26 -7.74
C LEU A 19 0.27 -0.31 -6.28
N GLU A 20 1.48 -0.79 -6.00
CA GLU A 20 2.07 -0.75 -4.66
C GLU A 20 2.54 0.66 -4.28
N VAL A 21 3.01 1.48 -5.23
CA VAL A 21 3.24 2.92 -4.98
C VAL A 21 1.93 3.63 -4.61
N GLU A 22 0.85 3.34 -5.32
CA GLU A 22 -0.48 3.88 -5.01
C GLU A 22 -1.01 3.44 -3.65
N ARG A 23 -0.77 2.18 -3.31
CA ARG A 23 -1.12 1.65 -1.99
C ARG A 23 -0.37 2.38 -0.88
N LEU A 24 0.94 2.60 -1.02
CA LEU A 24 1.73 3.40 -0.09
C LEU A 24 1.17 4.83 0.04
N HIS A 25 0.88 5.46 -1.09
CA HIS A 25 0.31 6.81 -1.14
C HIS A 25 -1.03 6.92 -0.37
N SER A 26 -1.92 5.95 -0.57
CA SER A 26 -3.23 5.84 0.09
C SER A 26 -3.11 5.54 1.58
N HIS A 27 -2.25 4.61 1.98
CA HIS A 27 -2.09 4.25 3.38
C HIS A 27 -1.44 5.37 4.19
N LEU A 28 -0.38 6.01 3.68
CA LEU A 28 0.25 7.15 4.37
C LEU A 28 -0.71 8.32 4.56
N LEU A 29 -1.61 8.56 3.60
CA LEU A 29 -2.69 9.54 3.76
C LEU A 29 -3.61 9.14 4.93
N ASN A 30 -4.06 7.89 4.97
CA ASN A 30 -4.95 7.40 6.02
C ASN A 30 -4.27 7.39 7.41
N LEU A 31 -2.99 7.04 7.48
CA LEU A 31 -2.22 7.07 8.73
C LEU A 31 -2.07 8.51 9.24
N GLY A 32 -1.75 9.46 8.37
CA GLY A 32 -1.74 10.88 8.72
C GLY A 32 -3.10 11.33 9.25
N LEU A 33 -4.20 11.03 8.54
CA LEU A 33 -5.56 11.36 9.00
C LEU A 33 -5.91 10.72 10.34
N SER A 34 -5.43 9.50 10.59
CA SER A 34 -5.63 8.83 11.88
C SER A 34 -4.96 9.62 13.01
N CYS A 35 -3.74 10.14 12.80
CA CYS A 35 -3.07 11.03 13.75
C CYS A 35 -3.89 12.30 14.02
N HIS A 36 -4.39 12.95 12.97
CA HIS A 36 -5.20 14.16 13.09
C HIS A 36 -6.46 13.92 13.93
N PHE A 37 -7.19 12.84 13.66
CA PHE A 37 -8.43 12.54 14.38
C PHE A 37 -8.21 12.19 15.86
N VAL A 38 -7.06 11.64 16.23
CA VAL A 38 -6.72 11.40 17.65
C VAL A 38 -6.13 12.62 18.35
N GLY A 39 -5.91 13.73 17.62
CA GLY A 39 -5.38 14.99 18.15
C GLY A 39 -3.84 15.09 18.12
N PHE A 40 -3.17 14.26 17.32
CA PHE A 40 -1.72 14.28 17.13
C PHE A 40 -1.34 14.96 15.80
N ASP A 41 -1.55 16.28 15.73
CA ASP A 41 -1.37 17.05 14.48
C ASP A 41 0.08 17.09 13.99
N THR A 42 1.06 17.08 14.90
CA THR A 42 2.48 16.95 14.51
C THR A 42 2.72 15.64 13.77
N GLY A 43 2.12 14.54 14.22
CA GLY A 43 2.17 13.26 13.53
C GLY A 43 1.55 13.32 12.14
N PHE A 44 0.40 14.00 11.99
CA PHE A 44 -0.22 14.23 10.69
C PHE A 44 0.75 14.93 9.71
N MET A 45 1.40 16.02 10.14
CA MET A 45 2.36 16.74 9.31
C MET A 45 3.56 15.86 8.91
N GLN A 46 4.07 15.05 9.84
CA GLN A 46 5.19 14.14 9.56
C GLN A 46 4.80 13.02 8.59
N PHE A 47 3.63 12.40 8.74
CA PHE A 47 3.16 11.41 7.76
C PHE A 47 2.98 12.02 6.37
N PHE A 48 2.55 13.27 6.27
CA PHE A 48 2.48 13.99 5.00
C PHE A 48 3.86 14.30 4.41
N ARG A 49 4.86 14.65 5.24
CA ARG A 49 6.27 14.77 4.82
C ARG A 49 6.77 13.46 4.21
N VAL A 50 6.48 12.32 4.84
CA VAL A 50 6.91 11.01 4.33
C VAL A 50 6.13 10.61 3.08
N ARG A 51 4.83 10.93 3.04
CA ARG A 51 3.97 10.73 1.87
C ARG A 51 4.50 11.46 0.64
N GLU A 52 5.18 12.59 0.79
CA GLU A 52 5.85 13.28 -0.31
C GLU A 52 6.80 12.36 -1.07
N LYS A 53 7.58 11.52 -0.36
CA LYS A 53 8.50 10.55 -0.99
C LYS A 53 7.76 9.56 -1.90
N SER A 54 6.54 9.14 -1.52
CA SER A 54 5.70 8.27 -2.38
C SER A 54 5.27 8.98 -3.66
N MET A 55 4.99 10.28 -3.58
CA MET A 55 4.62 11.09 -4.74
C MET A 55 5.83 11.35 -5.64
N THR A 56 7.01 11.57 -5.07
CA THR A 56 8.27 11.65 -5.82
C THR A 56 8.57 10.34 -6.54
N MET A 57 8.32 9.18 -5.91
CA MET A 57 8.43 7.88 -6.59
C MET A 57 7.46 7.78 -7.76
N ALA A 58 6.20 8.19 -7.57
CA ALA A 58 5.20 8.16 -8.63
C ALA A 58 5.57 9.08 -9.81
N GLU A 59 6.07 10.28 -9.52
CA GLU A 59 6.58 11.23 -10.52
C GLU A 59 7.77 10.67 -11.27
N LEU A 60 8.74 10.09 -10.57
CA LEU A 60 9.92 9.49 -11.18
C LEU A 60 9.56 8.38 -12.16
N LEU A 61 8.57 7.53 -11.82
CA LEU A 61 8.20 6.36 -12.61
C LEU A 61 7.21 6.68 -13.75
N THR A 62 6.40 7.72 -13.61
CA THR A 62 5.27 7.98 -14.54
C THR A 62 5.34 9.35 -15.21
N GLY A 63 6.04 10.31 -14.61
CA GLY A 63 6.06 11.72 -14.98
C GLY A 63 4.93 12.56 -14.37
N SER A 64 4.08 11.98 -13.52
CA SER A 64 3.00 12.69 -12.82
C SER A 64 2.90 12.19 -11.38
N ARG A 65 2.38 13.06 -10.50
CA ARG A 65 2.29 12.77 -9.06
C ARG A 65 1.00 12.08 -8.63
N LYS A 66 -0.05 12.12 -9.46
CA LYS A 66 -1.39 11.55 -9.14
C LYS A 66 -2.08 10.91 -10.34
N THR A 67 -1.93 11.51 -11.52
CA THR A 67 -2.61 11.07 -12.76
C THR A 67 -1.60 10.46 -13.71
N TYR A 68 -1.41 9.14 -13.61
CA TYR A 68 -0.25 8.47 -14.21
C TYR A 68 -0.36 8.19 -15.71
N GLY A 69 -1.57 7.97 -16.24
CA GLY A 69 -1.79 7.73 -17.67
C GLY A 69 -0.97 6.58 -18.29
N LEU A 70 -0.51 5.63 -17.47
CA LEU A 70 0.51 4.64 -17.86
C LEU A 70 -0.08 3.30 -18.34
N ASN A 71 -1.29 2.94 -17.88
CA ASN A 71 -1.95 1.71 -18.31
C ASN A 71 -2.57 1.87 -19.70
N LEU A 72 -2.19 1.00 -20.63
CA LEU A 72 -2.74 0.91 -21.97
C LEU A 72 -3.39 -0.47 -22.19
N ILE A 73 -4.32 -0.55 -23.15
CA ILE A 73 -4.83 -1.84 -23.63
C ILE A 73 -3.63 -2.58 -24.25
N GLY A 74 -3.32 -3.79 -23.77
CA GLY A 74 -2.17 -4.57 -24.23
C GLY A 74 -0.84 -4.34 -23.50
N GLY A 75 -0.71 -3.31 -22.64
CA GLY A 75 0.57 -3.09 -21.95
C GLY A 75 0.68 -1.80 -21.13
N VAL A 76 1.87 -1.22 -21.14
CA VAL A 76 2.21 0.01 -20.42
C VAL A 76 2.81 1.04 -21.37
N ARG A 77 2.55 2.32 -21.12
CA ARG A 77 3.03 3.43 -21.95
C ARG A 77 4.54 3.64 -21.84
N ARG A 78 5.11 3.42 -20.65
CA ARG A 78 6.52 3.68 -20.34
C ARG A 78 7.08 2.51 -19.54
N ASP A 79 8.36 2.27 -19.78
CA ASP A 79 9.16 1.31 -19.03
C ASP A 79 9.93 2.00 -17.90
N ILE A 80 10.44 1.22 -16.93
CA ILE A 80 11.25 1.69 -15.80
C ILE A 80 12.75 1.52 -16.14
N LEU A 81 13.46 2.63 -16.24
CA LEU A 81 14.90 2.66 -16.50
C LEU A 81 15.69 2.25 -15.25
N LYS A 82 16.93 1.77 -15.45
CA LYS A 82 17.83 1.32 -14.38
C LYS A 82 18.08 2.42 -13.34
N GLU A 83 18.29 3.66 -13.77
CA GLU A 83 18.54 4.79 -12.87
C GLU A 83 17.30 5.12 -12.02
N GLN A 84 16.11 5.14 -12.64
CA GLN A 84 14.84 5.33 -11.94
C GLN A 84 14.65 4.25 -10.87
N ARG A 85 14.91 2.98 -11.21
CA ARG A 85 14.86 1.87 -10.26
C ARG A 85 15.77 2.09 -9.04
N LEU A 86 17.03 2.48 -9.25
CA LEU A 86 17.97 2.70 -8.15
C LEU A 86 17.52 3.84 -7.23
N GLN A 87 17.02 4.92 -7.80
CA GLN A 87 16.47 6.04 -7.04
C GLN A 87 15.20 5.64 -6.27
N THR A 88 14.30 4.86 -6.88
CA THR A 88 13.11 4.31 -6.20
C THR A 88 13.50 3.45 -5.00
N LEU A 89 14.50 2.56 -5.14
CA LEU A 89 14.96 1.72 -4.03
C LEU A 89 15.56 2.54 -2.88
N LYS A 90 16.25 3.65 -3.17
CA LYS A 90 16.74 4.58 -2.16
C LYS A 90 15.56 5.22 -1.40
N LEU A 91 14.56 5.74 -2.13
CA LEU A 91 13.36 6.34 -1.53
C LEU A 91 12.57 5.35 -0.66
N VAL A 92 12.48 4.08 -1.08
CA VAL A 92 11.82 3.02 -0.29
C VAL A 92 12.54 2.77 1.03
N ARG A 93 13.88 2.73 1.04
CA ARG A 93 14.66 2.56 2.28
C ARG A 93 14.47 3.72 3.25
N GLU A 94 14.55 4.94 2.73
CA GLU A 94 14.32 6.16 3.51
C GLU A 94 12.88 6.24 4.03
N MET A 95 11.89 5.86 3.21
CA MET A 95 10.50 5.82 3.62
C MET A 95 10.27 4.77 4.70
N ARG A 96 10.89 3.59 4.58
CA ARG A 96 10.79 2.55 5.60
C ARG A 96 11.29 3.01 6.96
N ALA A 97 12.45 3.68 7.01
CA ALA A 97 13.00 4.20 8.26
C ALA A 97 12.04 5.24 8.88
N ASP A 98 11.63 6.24 8.09
CA ASP A 98 10.73 7.30 8.58
C ASP A 98 9.37 6.75 9.03
N VAL A 99 8.77 5.81 8.29
CA VAL A 99 7.47 5.22 8.64
C VAL A 99 7.58 4.39 9.92
N SER A 100 8.65 3.63 10.12
CA SER A 100 8.88 2.86 11.35
C SER A 100 8.86 3.77 12.58
N GLU A 101 9.66 4.84 12.56
CA GLU A 101 9.73 5.80 13.66
C GLU A 101 8.37 6.47 13.92
N LEU A 102 7.69 6.93 12.87
CA LEU A 102 6.39 7.60 13.02
C LEU A 102 5.28 6.68 13.51
N VAL A 103 5.30 5.41 13.09
CA VAL A 103 4.35 4.41 13.58
C VAL A 103 4.60 4.10 15.06
N GLU A 104 5.85 3.98 15.48
CA GLU A 104 6.19 3.79 16.90
C GLU A 104 5.69 4.97 17.74
N MET A 105 5.92 6.21 17.30
CA MET A 105 5.39 7.41 17.98
C MET A 105 3.86 7.43 18.03
N LEU A 106 3.19 7.08 16.92
CA LEU A 106 1.73 7.03 16.85
C LEU A 106 1.17 5.99 17.84
N LEU A 107 1.73 4.80 17.88
CA LEU A 107 1.27 3.72 18.78
C LEU A 107 1.60 4.00 20.24
N ALA A 108 2.68 4.73 20.53
CA ALA A 108 3.02 5.17 21.88
C ALA A 108 2.15 6.33 22.39
N THR A 109 1.35 6.97 21.52
CA THR A 109 0.49 8.10 21.90
C THR A 109 -0.74 7.60 22.65
N PRO A 110 -1.00 8.01 23.93
CA PRO A 110 -2.12 7.49 24.72
C PRO A 110 -3.50 7.70 24.09
N ASN A 111 -3.67 8.83 23.38
CA ASN A 111 -4.92 9.14 22.69
C ASN A 111 -5.25 8.14 21.57
N MET A 112 -4.25 7.45 21.03
CA MET A 112 -4.45 6.47 19.96
C MET A 112 -5.34 5.34 20.45
N GLU A 113 -4.97 4.67 21.54
CA GLU A 113 -5.78 3.60 22.12
C GLU A 113 -7.13 4.15 22.63
N GLN A 114 -7.11 5.23 23.42
CA GLN A 114 -8.32 5.79 24.03
C GLN A 114 -9.39 6.23 23.02
N ARG A 115 -9.01 6.68 21.83
CA ARG A 115 -9.94 7.22 20.82
C ARG A 115 -10.21 6.29 19.65
N THR A 116 -9.58 5.12 19.59
CA THR A 116 -9.76 4.20 18.46
C THR A 116 -10.10 2.77 18.88
N GLN A 117 -9.70 2.33 20.07
CA GLN A 117 -9.98 0.99 20.55
C GLN A 117 -11.42 0.90 21.08
N GLY A 118 -12.17 -0.11 20.63
CA GLY A 118 -13.58 -0.29 20.97
C GLY A 118 -14.54 0.76 20.37
N ILE A 119 -14.05 1.66 19.50
CA ILE A 119 -14.84 2.71 18.87
C ILE A 119 -15.13 2.36 17.40
N GLY A 120 -16.33 2.68 16.92
CA GLY A 120 -16.72 2.45 15.52
C GLY A 120 -16.75 0.98 15.12
N ILE A 121 -17.14 0.12 16.06
CA ILE A 121 -17.19 -1.34 15.89
C ILE A 121 -18.10 -1.69 14.72
N LEU A 122 -17.55 -2.38 13.73
CA LEU A 122 -18.31 -3.06 12.71
C LEU A 122 -18.37 -4.53 13.06
N ASP A 123 -19.55 -4.95 13.54
CA ASP A 123 -19.84 -6.33 13.84
C ASP A 123 -19.53 -7.25 12.65
N ARG A 124 -19.07 -8.47 12.95
CA ARG A 124 -18.61 -9.41 11.93
C ARG A 124 -19.75 -9.88 11.01
N GLN A 125 -20.96 -10.06 11.55
CA GLN A 125 -22.12 -10.45 10.76
C GLN A 125 -22.57 -9.29 9.86
N ILE A 126 -22.63 -8.07 10.39
CA ILE A 126 -22.94 -6.87 9.60
C ILE A 126 -21.90 -6.66 8.49
N ALA A 127 -20.61 -6.85 8.80
CA ALA A 127 -19.54 -6.80 7.80
C ALA A 127 -19.74 -7.86 6.70
N ARG A 128 -20.26 -9.04 7.03
CA ARG A 128 -20.58 -10.06 6.03
C ARG A 128 -21.73 -9.62 5.14
N ASP A 129 -22.81 -9.14 5.75
CA ASP A 129 -24.06 -8.81 5.06
C ASP A 129 -23.89 -7.60 4.13
N TYR A 130 -23.20 -6.55 4.57
CA TYR A 130 -22.93 -5.35 3.77
C TYR A 130 -21.67 -5.44 2.91
N SER A 131 -20.82 -6.45 3.14
CA SER A 131 -19.64 -6.77 2.34
C SER A 131 -18.73 -5.56 2.00
N PRO A 132 -18.26 -4.76 2.99
CA PRO A 132 -17.24 -3.76 2.73
C PRO A 132 -15.94 -4.43 2.26
N VAL A 133 -15.02 -3.65 1.70
CA VAL A 133 -13.80 -4.18 1.07
C VAL A 133 -12.52 -3.62 1.69
N GLY A 134 -11.41 -4.33 1.46
CA GLY A 134 -10.08 -3.88 1.85
C GLY A 134 -9.89 -3.87 3.38
N PRO A 135 -9.20 -2.86 3.94
CA PRO A 135 -8.89 -2.81 5.37
C PRO A 135 -10.11 -2.80 6.29
N LEU A 136 -11.29 -2.39 5.80
CA LEU A 136 -12.52 -2.38 6.58
C LEU A 136 -12.94 -3.81 6.97
N ILE A 137 -13.09 -4.70 5.99
CA ILE A 137 -13.52 -6.08 6.26
C ILE A 137 -12.42 -6.90 6.94
N ARG A 138 -11.15 -6.60 6.62
CA ARG A 138 -9.98 -7.22 7.28
C ARG A 138 -9.82 -6.81 8.74
N GLY A 139 -10.28 -5.62 9.12
CA GLY A 139 -10.35 -5.18 10.51
C GLY A 139 -11.44 -5.88 11.34
N SER A 140 -12.42 -6.52 10.68
CA SER A 140 -13.51 -7.29 11.30
C SER A 140 -13.29 -8.82 11.22
N GLY A 141 -12.07 -9.28 10.96
CA GLY A 141 -11.68 -10.69 11.08
C GLY A 141 -11.82 -11.52 9.81
N PHE A 142 -12.09 -10.91 8.64
CA PHE A 142 -12.16 -11.64 7.38
C PHE A 142 -10.83 -11.58 6.62
N ALA A 143 -10.24 -12.74 6.37
CA ALA A 143 -9.08 -12.91 5.49
C ALA A 143 -9.51 -12.85 4.02
N ARG A 144 -9.81 -11.63 3.53
CA ARG A 144 -10.26 -11.39 2.15
C ARG A 144 -9.40 -10.33 1.47
N ASP A 145 -8.79 -10.68 0.34
CA ASP A 145 -8.02 -9.75 -0.48
C ASP A 145 -7.92 -10.28 -1.91
N LEU A 146 -8.35 -9.45 -2.88
CA LEU A 146 -8.34 -9.82 -4.29
C LEU A 146 -6.96 -10.20 -4.81
N ARG A 147 -5.87 -9.65 -4.27
CA ARG A 147 -4.51 -10.00 -4.70
C ARG A 147 -4.12 -11.43 -4.34
N PHE A 148 -4.80 -12.04 -3.37
CA PHE A 148 -4.59 -13.42 -2.94
C PHE A 148 -5.62 -14.35 -3.58
N ASP A 149 -6.90 -13.99 -3.47
CA ASP A 149 -8.01 -14.85 -3.91
C ASP A 149 -8.12 -14.88 -5.44
N HIS A 150 -7.87 -13.75 -6.11
CA HIS A 150 -7.93 -13.59 -7.56
C HIS A 150 -6.74 -12.76 -8.06
N PRO A 151 -5.51 -13.30 -8.00
CA PRO A 151 -4.30 -12.56 -8.34
C PRO A 151 -4.39 -11.97 -9.75
N TYR A 152 -4.17 -10.67 -9.85
CA TYR A 152 -4.15 -9.92 -11.10
C TYR A 152 -2.79 -9.27 -11.29
N ALA A 153 -2.50 -8.85 -12.52
CA ALA A 153 -1.17 -8.38 -12.88
C ALA A 153 -0.10 -9.40 -12.46
N ASP A 154 0.96 -8.97 -11.77
CA ASP A 154 2.04 -9.85 -11.32
C ASP A 154 1.92 -10.22 -9.83
N TYR A 155 0.77 -9.97 -9.19
CA TYR A 155 0.60 -10.29 -7.77
C TYR A 155 0.74 -11.77 -7.45
N GLY A 156 0.61 -12.68 -8.42
CA GLY A 156 0.88 -14.11 -8.22
C GLY A 156 2.33 -14.42 -7.86
N ASN A 157 3.28 -13.62 -8.37
CA ASN A 157 4.72 -13.85 -8.20
C ASN A 157 5.37 -12.96 -7.13
N ILE A 158 4.65 -11.92 -6.68
CA ILE A 158 5.15 -10.99 -5.67
C ILE A 158 4.84 -11.55 -4.27
N PRO A 159 5.86 -11.74 -3.40
CA PRO A 159 5.65 -12.12 -2.01
C PRO A 159 4.93 -11.00 -1.26
N LYS A 160 3.90 -11.40 -0.55
CA LYS A 160 2.98 -10.52 0.16
C LYS A 160 2.33 -11.29 1.31
N THR A 161 2.00 -10.57 2.38
CA THR A 161 1.42 -11.14 3.59
C THR A 161 0.02 -10.57 3.81
N LEU A 162 -0.93 -11.43 4.18
CA LEU A 162 -2.28 -11.01 4.50
C LEU A 162 -2.41 -10.73 5.99
N PHE A 163 -2.92 -9.54 6.35
CA PHE A 163 -3.12 -9.14 7.73
C PHE A 163 -4.59 -8.96 8.04
N THR A 164 -5.03 -9.52 9.16
CA THR A 164 -6.40 -9.40 9.66
C THR A 164 -6.40 -9.17 11.15
N PHE A 165 -7.40 -8.43 11.63
CA PHE A 165 -7.65 -8.18 13.04
C PHE A 165 -9.11 -8.47 13.33
N THR A 166 -9.43 -8.86 14.57
CA THR A 166 -10.78 -9.27 14.97
C THR A 166 -11.53 -8.22 15.79
N GLY A 167 -10.91 -7.09 16.10
CA GLY A 167 -11.51 -6.07 16.97
C GLY A 167 -12.67 -5.32 16.34
N GLY A 168 -12.73 -5.22 14.99
CA GLY A 168 -13.81 -4.54 14.26
C GLY A 168 -13.84 -3.02 14.42
N ASP A 169 -13.03 -2.48 15.32
CA ASP A 169 -12.92 -1.08 15.70
C ASP A 169 -11.99 -0.29 14.78
N VAL A 170 -11.87 1.01 15.04
CA VAL A 170 -10.98 1.91 14.30
C VAL A 170 -9.52 1.48 14.47
N PHE A 171 -9.10 1.09 15.67
CA PHE A 171 -7.73 0.66 15.94
C PHE A 171 -7.31 -0.52 15.05
N SER A 172 -8.14 -1.56 14.97
CA SER A 172 -7.92 -2.74 14.12
C SER A 172 -7.70 -2.34 12.67
N ARG A 173 -8.48 -1.39 12.15
CA ARG A 173 -8.40 -0.91 10.76
C ARG A 173 -7.16 -0.05 10.50
N VAL A 174 -6.69 0.68 11.51
CA VAL A 174 -5.41 1.40 11.42
C VAL A 174 -4.26 0.40 11.39
N MET A 175 -4.29 -0.60 12.28
CA MET A 175 -3.25 -1.63 12.33
C MET A 175 -3.14 -2.45 11.05
N VAL A 176 -4.27 -2.78 10.38
CA VAL A 176 -4.24 -3.38 9.03
C VAL A 176 -3.45 -2.49 8.07
N ARG A 177 -3.72 -1.18 8.04
CA ARG A 177 -3.02 -0.23 7.13
C ARG A 177 -1.55 -0.07 7.47
N VAL A 178 -1.19 -0.06 8.76
CA VAL A 178 0.21 -0.04 9.21
C VAL A 178 0.94 -1.27 8.66
N LYS A 179 0.39 -2.47 8.88
CA LYS A 179 1.00 -3.72 8.40
C LYS A 179 1.08 -3.78 6.88
N GLU A 180 0.01 -3.37 6.18
CA GLU A 180 0.01 -3.30 4.71
C GLU A 180 1.02 -2.28 4.18
N THR A 181 1.29 -1.18 4.88
CA THR A 181 2.34 -0.22 4.48
C THR A 181 3.72 -0.88 4.51
N PHE A 182 4.04 -1.64 5.56
CA PHE A 182 5.32 -2.36 5.64
C PHE A 182 5.44 -3.52 4.64
N ASP A 183 4.34 -4.22 4.36
CA ASP A 183 4.26 -5.25 3.32
C ASP A 183 4.53 -4.65 1.93
N SER A 184 3.89 -3.51 1.64
CA SER A 184 4.11 -2.75 0.41
C SER A 184 5.57 -2.29 0.31
N LEU A 185 6.21 -1.89 1.42
CA LEU A 185 7.64 -1.54 1.40
C LEU A 185 8.54 -2.78 1.25
N GLN A 186 8.07 -3.97 1.62
CA GLN A 186 8.86 -5.21 1.60
C GLN A 186 8.91 -5.81 0.21
N CYS A 187 7.86 -5.64 -0.61
CA CYS A 187 7.86 -6.14 -1.98
C CYS A 187 9.00 -5.59 -2.84
N TRP A 188 9.63 -4.48 -2.44
CA TRP A 188 10.78 -3.86 -3.13
C TRP A 188 12.14 -4.45 -2.75
N ASN A 189 12.24 -5.17 -1.63
CA ASN A 189 13.50 -5.70 -1.09
C ASN A 189 13.89 -7.06 -1.70
N LEU A 190 13.24 -7.47 -2.79
CA LEU A 190 13.47 -8.80 -3.33
C LEU A 190 14.86 -8.91 -3.96
N PRO A 191 15.65 -9.93 -3.57
CA PRO A 191 16.87 -10.27 -4.27
C PRO A 191 16.49 -10.69 -5.68
N SER A 192 16.98 -9.96 -6.69
CA SER A 192 17.16 -10.38 -8.09
C SER A 192 16.00 -11.07 -8.85
N THR A 193 14.78 -11.17 -8.33
CA THR A 193 13.67 -11.90 -9.00
C THR A 193 12.88 -11.06 -9.99
N THR A 194 13.04 -9.73 -9.98
CA THR A 194 12.74 -8.88 -11.16
C THR A 194 13.90 -8.82 -12.16
N CYS A 195 15.02 -9.50 -11.89
CA CYS A 195 16.12 -9.73 -12.84
C CYS A 195 15.99 -11.09 -13.54
N GLN A 196 14.76 -11.58 -13.73
CA GLN A 196 14.42 -12.60 -14.73
C GLN A 196 13.38 -12.07 -15.72
N ILE A 197 13.38 -10.75 -15.95
CA ILE A 197 12.71 -10.20 -17.13
C ILE A 197 13.73 -10.35 -18.27
N PRO A 198 13.47 -11.18 -19.30
CA PRO A 198 14.37 -11.31 -20.43
C PRO A 198 14.47 -9.92 -21.09
N HIS A 199 15.71 -9.49 -21.36
CA HIS A 199 16.09 -8.19 -21.94
C HIS A 199 16.14 -7.01 -20.93
N CYS A 200 17.11 -7.08 -20.03
CA CYS A 200 17.91 -5.91 -19.64
C CYS A 200 19.17 -5.88 -20.52
#